data_AF-A0A0Q5T8B6-F1
#
_entry.id   AF-A0A0Q5T8B6-F1
#
_cell.length_a   1.000
_cell.length_b   1.000
_cell.length_c   1.000
_cell.angle_alpha   90.00
_cell.angle_beta   90.00
_cell.angle_gamma   90.00
#
_symmetry.space_group_name_H-M   'P 1'
#
loop_
_entity.id
_entity.type
_entity.pdbx_description
1 polymer ?
#
loop_
_entity_poly.entity_id
_entity_poly.type
_entity_poly.pdbx_seq_one_letter_code
_entity_poly.pdbx_strand_id
1 'polypeptide(L)'
;MTALVLYVLLWLWDNRTFDSITKANQRKIDAEQAYQSKEFARSADLYSQITYGSIFSDPAARLNLAHSYYSMRKYNVALKHYLLLSDIDDQSIASIANTQIALIKVERKDTANALASLKTALRLEPGNDLARQNYIILKKNFSGQEADSDVLTKKQKSAQQNKMEENRPAEPSPQTDGRELTNDAKKEELLKSLKQMNMSEDQARAILDAMKSNESQYIYQLRRKQYNSQAKKNDEIEW
;
A
#
# COMPACT_ATOMS: atom_id res chain seq x y z
N MET A 1 -32.50 -42.24 -17.28
CA MET A 1 -32.47 -40.83 -17.75
C MET A 1 -31.86 -39.87 -16.73
N THR A 2 -32.17 -39.97 -15.44
CA THR A 2 -31.66 -39.06 -14.38
C THR A 2 -30.13 -39.02 -14.29
N ALA A 3 -29.44 -40.16 -14.32
CA ALA A 3 -27.98 -40.22 -14.24
C ALA A 3 -27.27 -39.56 -15.45
N LEU A 4 -27.86 -39.65 -16.64
CA LEU A 4 -27.30 -39.05 -17.86
C LEU A 4 -27.43 -37.52 -17.83
N VAL A 5 -28.56 -37.01 -17.33
CA VAL A 5 -28.75 -35.58 -17.08
C VAL A 5 -27.76 -35.07 -16.03
N LEU A 6 -27.50 -35.85 -14.98
CA LEU A 6 -26.56 -35.50 -13.91
C LEU A 6 -25.11 -35.50 -14.41
N TYR A 7 -24.73 -36.45 -15.26
CA TYR A 7 -23.42 -36.47 -15.94
C TYR A 7 -23.25 -35.29 -16.89
N VAL A 8 -24.28 -34.93 -17.66
CA VAL A 8 -24.23 -33.76 -18.55
C VAL A 8 -24.13 -32.46 -17.74
N LEU A 9 -24.83 -32.35 -16.61
CA LEU A 9 -24.73 -31.19 -15.72
C LEU A 9 -23.35 -31.08 -15.06
N LEU A 10 -22.77 -32.19 -14.60
CA LEU A 10 -21.41 -32.22 -14.06
C LEU A 10 -20.37 -31.87 -15.13
N TRP A 11 -20.53 -32.39 -16.35
CA TRP A 11 -19.64 -32.07 -17.47
C TRP A 11 -19.73 -30.59 -17.88
N LEU A 12 -20.93 -30.00 -17.89
CA LEU A 12 -21.14 -28.57 -18.16
C LEU A 12 -20.63 -27.66 -17.03
N TRP A 13 -20.70 -28.14 -15.78
CA TRP A 13 -20.12 -27.45 -14.62
C TRP A 13 -18.59 -27.43 -14.72
N ASP A 14 -18.00 -28.59 -14.96
CA ASP A 14 -16.55 -28.78 -15.00
C ASP A 14 -15.89 -27.96 -16.14
N ASN A 15 -16.50 -27.95 -17.34
CA ASN A 15 -15.98 -27.20 -18.49
C ASN A 15 -16.14 -25.68 -18.41
N ARG A 16 -17.02 -25.13 -17.54
CA ARG A 16 -17.17 -23.68 -17.39
C ARG A 16 -16.15 -23.05 -16.45
N THR A 17 -15.68 -23.81 -15.45
CA THR A 17 -14.84 -23.28 -14.38
C THR A 17 -13.38 -23.07 -14.79
N PHE A 18 -12.80 -23.96 -15.63
CA PHE A 18 -11.39 -23.88 -16.01
C PHE A 18 -11.05 -22.68 -16.92
N ASP A 19 -11.97 -22.30 -17.80
CA ASP A 19 -11.80 -21.15 -18.70
C ASP A 19 -11.80 -19.82 -17.91
N SER A 20 -12.56 -19.76 -16.81
CA SER A 20 -12.67 -18.54 -15.99
C SER A 20 -11.36 -18.20 -15.24
N ILE A 21 -10.67 -19.20 -14.68
CA ILE A 21 -9.41 -19.01 -13.94
C ILE A 21 -8.27 -18.66 -14.91
N THR A 22 -8.20 -19.35 -16.04
CA THR A 22 -7.19 -19.09 -17.08
C THR A 22 -7.33 -17.68 -17.62
N LYS A 23 -8.55 -17.25 -17.94
CA LYS A 23 -8.84 -15.87 -18.36
C LYS A 23 -8.53 -14.84 -17.28
N ALA A 24 -8.84 -15.12 -16.02
CA ALA A 24 -8.51 -14.23 -14.91
C ALA A 24 -7.00 -14.06 -14.73
N ASN A 25 -6.24 -15.14 -14.82
CA ASN A 25 -4.77 -15.11 -14.74
C ASN A 25 -4.17 -14.37 -15.95
N GLN A 26 -4.67 -14.63 -17.16
CA GLN A 26 -4.25 -13.88 -18.36
C GLN A 26 -4.50 -12.38 -18.19
N ARG A 27 -5.69 -11.98 -17.71
CA ARG A 27 -5.99 -10.58 -17.43
C ARG A 27 -5.04 -9.97 -16.40
N LYS A 28 -4.59 -10.71 -15.39
CA LYS A 28 -3.61 -10.20 -14.41
C LYS A 28 -2.27 -9.90 -15.09
N ILE A 29 -1.82 -10.78 -15.97
CA ILE A 29 -0.57 -10.61 -16.74
C ILE A 29 -0.69 -9.41 -17.68
N ASP A 30 -1.78 -9.33 -18.45
CA ASP A 30 -2.00 -8.21 -19.37
C ASP A 30 -2.13 -6.87 -18.64
N ALA A 31 -2.81 -6.87 -17.48
CA ALA A 31 -2.98 -5.67 -16.65
C ALA A 31 -1.65 -5.18 -16.09
N GLU A 32 -0.77 -6.10 -15.68
CA GLU A 32 0.57 -5.76 -15.25
C GLU A 32 1.38 -5.16 -16.39
N GLN A 33 1.40 -5.81 -17.55
CA GLN A 33 2.16 -5.34 -18.70
C GLN A 33 1.70 -3.94 -19.10
N ALA A 34 0.39 -3.70 -19.11
CA ALA A 34 -0.18 -2.37 -19.32
C ALA A 34 0.32 -1.37 -18.27
N TYR A 35 0.38 -1.74 -16.98
CA TYR A 35 0.90 -0.86 -15.93
C TYR A 35 2.38 -0.52 -16.15
N GLN A 36 3.21 -1.51 -16.49
CA GLN A 36 4.64 -1.34 -16.75
C GLN A 36 4.90 -0.46 -17.97
N SER A 37 4.08 -0.60 -19.00
CA SER A 37 4.05 0.28 -20.18
C SER A 37 3.43 1.66 -19.92
N LYS A 38 3.08 1.98 -18.67
CA LYS A 38 2.41 3.23 -18.24
C LYS A 38 1.01 3.44 -18.84
N GLU A 39 0.41 2.38 -19.41
CA GLU A 39 -0.98 2.34 -19.87
C GLU A 39 -1.92 2.12 -18.67
N PHE A 40 -1.87 3.02 -17.68
CA PHE A 40 -2.57 2.83 -16.40
C PHE A 40 -4.09 2.70 -16.54
N ALA A 41 -4.69 3.36 -17.54
CA ALA A 41 -6.12 3.24 -17.82
C ALA A 41 -6.50 1.82 -18.25
N ARG A 42 -5.70 1.22 -19.14
CA ARG A 42 -5.90 -0.16 -19.60
C ARG A 42 -5.63 -1.16 -18.47
N SER A 43 -4.60 -0.92 -17.67
CA SER A 43 -4.33 -1.73 -16.47
C SER A 43 -5.51 -1.71 -15.49
N ALA A 44 -6.06 -0.53 -15.22
CA ALA A 44 -7.24 -0.39 -14.36
C ALA A 44 -8.46 -1.12 -14.92
N ASP A 45 -8.71 -1.02 -16.24
CA ASP A 45 -9.81 -1.74 -16.88
C ASP A 45 -9.68 -3.26 -16.69
N LEU A 46 -8.50 -3.82 -17.00
CA LEU A 46 -8.24 -5.25 -16.88
C LEU A 46 -8.34 -5.77 -15.43
N TYR A 47 -7.79 -5.03 -14.44
CA TYR A 47 -7.97 -5.40 -13.03
C TYR A 47 -9.41 -5.19 -12.54
N SER A 48 -10.15 -4.23 -13.08
CA SER A 48 -11.57 -4.06 -12.75
C SER A 48 -12.37 -5.30 -13.17
N GLN A 49 -12.08 -5.88 -14.33
CA GLN A 49 -12.74 -7.10 -14.81
C GLN A 49 -12.46 -8.33 -13.92
N ILE A 50 -11.36 -8.33 -13.15
CA ILE A 50 -11.03 -9.40 -12.20
C ILE A 50 -11.71 -9.19 -10.84
N THR A 51 -11.86 -7.93 -10.43
CA THR A 51 -12.35 -7.56 -9.09
C THR A 51 -13.85 -7.30 -9.04
N TYR A 52 -14.48 -7.10 -10.20
CA TYR A 52 -15.92 -6.89 -10.35
C TYR A 52 -16.69 -8.21 -10.17
N GLY A 53 -17.77 -8.19 -9.39
CA GLY A 53 -18.70 -9.33 -9.26
C GLY A 53 -18.47 -10.27 -8.07
N SER A 54 -17.48 -10.04 -7.20
CA SER A 54 -17.32 -10.79 -5.95
C SER A 54 -16.80 -9.92 -4.81
N ILE A 55 -17.47 -10.00 -3.65
CA ILE A 55 -16.98 -9.40 -2.40
C ILE A 55 -15.66 -10.05 -1.94
N PHE A 56 -15.37 -11.27 -2.41
CA PHE A 56 -14.15 -12.04 -2.14
C PHE A 56 -13.12 -11.95 -3.28
N SER A 57 -13.17 -10.89 -4.09
CA SER A 57 -12.18 -10.68 -5.16
C SER A 57 -10.75 -10.76 -4.61
N ASP A 58 -9.83 -11.32 -5.38
CA ASP A 58 -8.40 -11.36 -5.07
C ASP A 58 -7.88 -10.01 -4.55
N PRO A 59 -7.47 -9.91 -3.28
CA PRO A 59 -6.97 -8.68 -2.68
C PRO A 59 -5.78 -8.08 -3.42
N ALA A 60 -4.90 -8.91 -4.01
CA ALA A 60 -3.74 -8.43 -4.76
C ALA A 60 -4.17 -7.76 -6.08
N ALA A 61 -5.16 -8.33 -6.77
CA ALA A 61 -5.74 -7.71 -7.97
C ALA A 61 -6.42 -6.36 -7.65
N ARG A 62 -7.12 -6.28 -6.51
CA ARG A 62 -7.73 -5.04 -6.02
C ARG A 62 -6.68 -4.00 -5.63
N LEU A 63 -5.57 -4.42 -5.02
CA LEU A 63 -4.46 -3.54 -4.69
C LEU A 63 -3.83 -2.95 -5.96
N ASN A 64 -3.60 -3.78 -6.97
CA ASN A 64 -3.05 -3.34 -8.26
C ASN A 64 -4.02 -2.45 -9.06
N LEU A 65 -5.34 -2.69 -8.97
CA LEU A 65 -6.36 -1.76 -9.46
C LEU A 65 -6.23 -0.39 -8.79
N ALA A 66 -6.10 -0.36 -7.47
CA ALA A 66 -5.93 0.87 -6.71
C ALA A 66 -4.66 1.63 -7.13
N HIS A 67 -3.53 0.94 -7.31
CA HIS A 67 -2.29 1.52 -7.84
C HIS A 67 -2.48 2.11 -9.23
N SER A 68 -3.21 1.43 -10.11
CA SER A 68 -3.53 1.94 -11.46
C SER A 68 -4.30 3.25 -11.39
N TYR A 69 -5.33 3.33 -10.56
CA TYR A 69 -6.06 4.58 -10.34
C TYR A 69 -5.21 5.69 -9.70
N TYR A 70 -4.33 5.34 -8.76
CA TYR A 70 -3.41 6.30 -8.13
C TYR A 70 -2.45 6.90 -9.16
N SER A 71 -1.87 6.08 -10.05
CA SER A 71 -0.99 6.53 -11.14
C SER A 71 -1.71 7.40 -12.17
N MET A 72 -3.02 7.23 -12.33
CA MET A 72 -3.88 8.12 -13.13
C MET A 72 -4.29 9.40 -12.39
N ARG A 73 -3.78 9.64 -11.18
CA ARG A 73 -4.18 10.73 -10.28
C ARG A 73 -5.66 10.72 -9.89
N LYS A 74 -6.35 9.58 -10.07
CA LYS A 74 -7.75 9.37 -9.64
C LYS A 74 -7.80 9.00 -8.16
N TYR A 75 -7.26 9.87 -7.30
CA TYR A 75 -7.04 9.60 -5.88
C TYR A 75 -8.31 9.24 -5.11
N ASN A 76 -9.46 9.83 -5.47
CA ASN A 76 -10.74 9.51 -4.84
C ASN A 76 -11.16 8.06 -5.11
N VAL A 77 -10.91 7.55 -6.32
CA VAL A 77 -11.25 6.18 -6.71
C VAL A 77 -10.23 5.21 -6.11
N ALA A 78 -8.94 5.52 -6.20
CA ALA A 78 -7.88 4.74 -5.57
C ALA A 78 -8.11 4.56 -4.06
N LEU A 79 -8.46 5.65 -3.36
CA LEU A 79 -8.72 5.62 -1.92
C LEU A 79 -9.84 4.65 -1.54
N LYS A 80 -10.94 4.61 -2.32
CA LYS A 80 -12.03 3.66 -2.08
C LYS A 80 -11.53 2.22 -2.14
N HIS A 81 -10.69 1.88 -3.12
CA HIS A 81 -10.13 0.54 -3.23
C HIS A 81 -9.12 0.21 -2.13
N TYR A 82 -8.28 1.16 -1.72
CA TYR A 82 -7.35 0.93 -0.61
C TYR A 82 -8.06 0.77 0.74
N LEU A 83 -9.15 1.51 0.99
CA LEU A 83 -9.93 1.37 2.22
C LEU A 83 -10.56 -0.02 2.36
N LEU A 84 -10.94 -0.65 1.25
CA LEU A 84 -11.41 -2.05 1.26
C LEU A 84 -10.33 -3.06 1.61
N LEU A 85 -9.05 -2.65 1.55
CA LEU A 85 -7.89 -3.50 1.81
C LEU A 85 -7.21 -3.17 3.15
N SER A 86 -7.59 -2.09 3.84
CA SER A 86 -6.79 -1.56 4.96
C SER A 86 -6.88 -2.36 6.27
N ASP A 87 -7.78 -3.32 6.35
CA ASP A 87 -8.02 -4.12 7.57
C ASP A 87 -8.39 -5.57 7.23
N ILE A 88 -7.87 -6.08 6.11
CA ILE A 88 -8.05 -7.49 5.71
C ILE A 88 -7.05 -8.38 6.44
N ASP A 89 -7.32 -9.69 6.47
CA ASP A 89 -6.48 -10.69 7.15
C ASP A 89 -5.05 -10.75 6.62
N ASP A 90 -4.85 -10.51 5.32
CA ASP A 90 -3.51 -10.36 4.74
C ASP A 90 -2.87 -9.05 5.22
N GLN A 91 -2.12 -9.16 6.32
CA GLN A 91 -1.45 -8.04 6.98
C GLN A 91 -0.49 -7.31 6.05
N SER A 92 0.12 -7.98 5.08
CA SER A 92 1.06 -7.34 4.16
C SER A 92 0.32 -6.45 3.18
N ILE A 93 -0.74 -6.96 2.55
CA ILE A 93 -1.60 -6.14 1.68
C ILE A 93 -2.24 -5.00 2.46
N ALA A 94 -2.72 -5.25 3.69
CA ALA A 94 -3.28 -4.23 4.55
C ALA A 94 -2.26 -3.15 4.93
N SER A 95 -1.00 -3.53 5.17
CA SER A 95 0.10 -2.60 5.43
C SER A 95 0.39 -1.71 4.20
N ILE A 96 0.47 -2.30 3.01
CA ILE A 96 0.67 -1.56 1.76
C ILE A 96 -0.51 -0.59 1.54
N ALA A 97 -1.75 -1.06 1.68
CA ALA A 97 -2.95 -0.23 1.51
C ALA A 97 -2.95 0.97 2.48
N ASN A 98 -2.65 0.75 3.76
CA ASN A 98 -2.53 1.84 4.73
C ASN A 98 -1.41 2.85 4.36
N THR A 99 -0.29 2.36 3.81
CA THR A 99 0.79 3.22 3.32
C THR A 99 0.31 4.12 2.18
N GLN A 100 -0.44 3.57 1.23
CA GLN A 100 -1.01 4.30 0.09
C GLN A 100 -2.10 5.30 0.51
N ILE A 101 -2.93 4.93 1.49
CA ILE A 101 -3.91 5.84 2.10
C ILE A 101 -3.21 7.06 2.70
N ALA A 102 -2.06 6.86 3.36
CA ALA A 102 -1.30 7.97 3.92
C ALA A 102 -0.78 8.92 2.85
N LEU A 103 -0.23 8.42 1.73
CA LEU A 103 0.20 9.23 0.59
C LEU A 103 -0.95 10.11 0.05
N ILE A 104 -2.15 9.54 -0.12
CA ILE A 104 -3.34 10.28 -0.56
C ILE A 104 -3.78 11.33 0.47
N LYS A 105 -3.66 11.03 1.77
CA LYS A 105 -3.98 11.98 2.85
C LYS A 105 -2.99 13.14 2.89
N VAL A 106 -1.70 12.89 2.68
CA VAL A 106 -0.67 13.94 2.56
C VAL A 106 -0.99 14.88 1.39
N GLU A 107 -1.37 14.35 0.23
CA GLU A 107 -1.81 15.16 -0.92
C GLU A 107 -3.00 16.08 -0.57
N ARG A 108 -3.88 15.62 0.33
CA ARG A 108 -5.02 16.38 0.85
C ARG A 108 -4.68 17.27 2.03
N LYS A 109 -3.39 17.41 2.38
CA LYS A 109 -2.89 18.13 3.56
C LYS A 109 -3.39 17.55 4.89
N ASP A 110 -3.90 16.33 4.91
CA ASP A 110 -4.39 15.64 6.11
C ASP A 110 -3.29 14.81 6.79
N THR A 111 -2.27 15.51 7.29
CA THR A 111 -1.05 14.88 7.81
C THR A 111 -1.29 14.06 9.08
N ALA A 112 -2.20 14.49 9.96
CA ALA A 112 -2.50 13.75 11.18
C ALA A 112 -3.06 12.36 10.87
N ASN A 113 -4.05 12.28 9.98
CA ASN A 113 -4.60 10.99 9.56
C ASN A 113 -3.63 10.20 8.68
N ALA A 114 -2.71 10.86 7.96
CA ALA A 114 -1.65 10.18 7.24
C ALA A 114 -0.66 9.50 8.19
N LEU A 115 -0.21 10.18 9.25
CA LEU A 115 0.62 9.60 10.31
C LEU A 115 -0.09 8.43 10.99
N ALA A 116 -1.39 8.54 11.28
CA ALA A 116 -2.18 7.45 11.84
C ALA A 116 -2.18 6.21 10.91
N SER A 117 -2.42 6.40 9.61
CA SER A 117 -2.36 5.32 8.63
C SER A 117 -0.97 4.67 8.53
N LEU A 118 0.12 5.46 8.57
CA LEU A 118 1.48 4.92 8.56
C LEU A 118 1.81 4.13 9.83
N LYS A 119 1.34 4.57 11.00
CA LYS A 119 1.45 3.79 12.25
C LYS A 119 0.70 2.46 12.13
N THR A 120 -0.50 2.46 11.57
CA THR A 120 -1.26 1.23 11.31
C THR A 120 -0.50 0.29 10.37
N ALA A 121 0.06 0.81 9.28
CA ALA A 121 0.87 0.01 8.36
C ALA A 121 2.06 -0.66 9.06
N LEU A 122 2.79 0.08 9.91
CA LEU A 122 3.93 -0.45 10.67
C LEU A 122 3.54 -1.43 11.77
N ARG A 123 2.34 -1.31 12.33
CA ARG A 123 1.80 -2.28 13.29
C ARG A 123 1.44 -3.61 12.61
N LEU A 124 0.88 -3.54 11.41
CA LEU A 124 0.52 -4.70 10.60
C LEU A 124 1.77 -5.41 10.04
N GLU A 125 2.71 -4.65 9.51
CA GLU A 125 3.96 -5.19 8.95
C GLU A 125 5.14 -4.30 9.36
N PRO A 126 5.84 -4.63 10.47
CA PRO A 126 7.01 -3.87 10.91
C PRO A 126 8.16 -3.85 9.89
N GLY A 127 8.20 -4.82 8.98
CA GLY A 127 9.15 -4.91 7.86
C GLY A 127 8.82 -4.03 6.66
N ASN A 128 7.70 -3.28 6.68
CA ASN A 128 7.35 -2.37 5.59
C ASN A 128 8.24 -1.12 5.62
N ASP A 129 9.38 -1.21 4.93
CA ASP A 129 10.36 -0.14 4.83
C ASP A 129 9.80 1.13 4.18
N LEU A 130 8.85 0.99 3.24
CA LEU A 130 8.19 2.15 2.63
C LEU A 130 7.37 2.92 3.66
N ALA A 131 6.54 2.24 4.46
CA ALA A 131 5.78 2.84 5.56
C ALA A 131 6.71 3.50 6.58
N ARG A 132 7.82 2.84 6.92
CA ARG A 132 8.83 3.34 7.86
C ARG A 132 9.45 4.64 7.36
N GLN A 133 9.93 4.65 6.11
CA GLN A 133 10.54 5.82 5.51
C GLN A 133 9.55 6.98 5.39
N ASN A 134 8.34 6.71 4.90
CA ASN A 134 7.28 7.71 4.79
C ASN A 134 6.89 8.26 6.17
N TYR A 135 6.82 7.42 7.20
CA TYR A 135 6.57 7.86 8.57
C TYR A 135 7.67 8.76 9.11
N ILE A 136 8.94 8.43 8.86
CA ILE A 136 10.08 9.26 9.28
C ILE A 136 10.04 10.63 8.59
N ILE A 137 9.82 10.66 7.27
CA ILE A 137 9.72 11.89 6.48
C ILE A 137 8.56 12.75 7.02
N LEU A 138 7.39 12.14 7.19
CA LEU A 138 6.19 12.85 7.64
C LEU A 138 6.26 13.25 9.11
N LYS A 139 6.92 12.49 9.98
CA LYS A 139 7.09 12.88 11.37
C LYS A 139 8.08 14.03 11.50
N LYS A 140 9.24 13.93 10.83
CA LYS A 140 10.30 14.95 10.91
C LYS A 140 9.82 16.33 10.45
N ASN A 141 9.08 16.39 9.36
CA ASN A 141 8.67 17.66 8.76
C ASN A 141 7.40 18.26 9.39
N PHE A 142 6.70 17.52 10.27
CA PHE A 142 5.39 17.94 10.80
C PHE A 142 5.26 17.81 12.32
N SER A 143 6.31 17.38 13.04
CA SER A 143 6.33 17.36 14.51
C SER A 143 6.51 18.74 15.15
N GLY A 144 6.44 19.83 14.37
CA GLY A 144 6.63 21.20 14.87
C GLY A 144 8.04 21.50 15.39
N GLN A 145 9.00 20.61 15.16
CA GLN A 145 10.43 20.90 15.30
C GLN A 145 10.87 21.44 13.95
N GLU A 146 11.26 22.71 13.89
CA GLU A 146 11.95 23.25 12.72
C GLU A 146 13.10 22.30 12.38
N ALA A 147 13.02 21.69 11.21
CA ALA A 147 14.12 20.91 10.69
C ALA A 147 15.25 21.91 10.42
N ASP A 148 16.31 21.86 11.23
CA ASP A 148 17.60 22.42 10.83
C ASP A 148 17.86 22.05 9.37
N SER A 149 17.95 23.10 8.55
CA SER A 149 17.90 23.07 7.09
C SER A 149 19.08 22.32 6.43
N ASP A 150 19.97 21.72 7.21
CA ASP A 150 21.25 21.18 6.74
C ASP A 150 21.21 19.72 6.25
N VAL A 151 20.06 19.03 6.35
CA VAL A 151 20.00 17.60 5.97
C VAL A 151 19.59 17.36 4.52
N LEU A 152 18.95 18.33 3.85
CA LEU A 152 18.55 18.16 2.44
C LEU A 152 19.72 18.34 1.45
N THR A 153 20.81 18.99 1.86
CA THR A 153 21.98 19.23 0.99
C THR A 153 23.06 18.14 1.12
N LYS A 154 23.02 17.29 2.15
CA LYS A 154 24.13 16.35 2.45
C LYS A 154 23.97 14.93 1.91
N LYS A 155 22.80 14.55 1.38
CA LYS A 155 22.54 13.16 0.94
C LYS A 155 22.95 12.83 -0.50
N GLN A 156 23.53 13.77 -1.24
CA GLN A 156 24.11 13.53 -2.58
C GLN A 156 25.63 13.24 -2.58
N LYS A 157 26.31 13.18 -1.42
CA LYS A 157 27.79 13.00 -1.37
C LYS A 157 28.35 11.96 -0.40
N SER A 158 27.55 11.05 0.14
CA SER A 158 28.02 10.02 1.07
C SER A 158 27.69 8.60 0.60
N ALA A 159 28.13 8.30 -0.62
CA ALA A 159 28.36 6.92 -1.08
C ALA A 159 29.87 6.62 -1.05
N GLN A 160 30.55 6.88 0.08
CA GLN A 160 31.87 6.30 0.34
C GLN A 160 32.28 6.44 1.81
N GLN A 161 32.85 5.34 2.33
CA GLN A 161 33.61 5.16 3.58
C GLN A 161 32.88 4.93 4.92
N ASN A 162 32.69 3.63 5.21
CA ASN A 162 33.31 2.83 6.29
C ASN A 162 33.20 3.17 7.79
N LYS A 163 32.83 2.09 8.51
CA LYS A 163 33.30 1.54 9.80
C LYS A 163 32.70 2.02 11.14
N MET A 164 31.90 1.10 11.72
CA MET A 164 32.06 0.37 13.01
C MET A 164 32.16 1.09 14.37
N GLU A 165 31.64 0.34 15.36
CA GLU A 165 31.68 0.43 16.85
C GLU A 165 30.64 1.36 17.52
N GLU A 166 29.61 0.86 18.22
CA GLU A 166 29.54 0.06 19.48
C GLU A 166 29.59 0.95 20.74
N ASN A 167 28.44 1.16 21.42
CA ASN A 167 28.26 0.81 22.84
C ASN A 167 26.79 1.03 23.35
N ARG A 168 26.36 0.14 24.25
CA ARG A 168 25.05 -0.01 24.95
C ARG A 168 24.89 0.98 26.14
N PRO A 169 23.80 1.05 26.95
CA PRO A 169 22.83 -0.02 27.34
C PRO A 169 21.32 0.35 27.45
N ALA A 170 20.50 -0.71 27.64
CA ALA A 170 19.06 -0.76 27.95
C ALA A 170 18.75 -0.37 29.42
N GLU A 171 17.57 0.15 29.79
CA GLU A 171 16.29 -0.51 30.21
C GLU A 171 15.38 0.57 30.88
N PRO A 172 14.12 0.33 31.35
CA PRO A 172 13.13 -0.72 31.08
C PRO A 172 11.71 -0.16 30.76
N SER A 173 10.79 -1.06 30.41
CA SER A 173 9.34 -0.83 30.24
C SER A 173 8.58 -0.72 31.58
N PRO A 174 7.34 -0.17 31.57
CA PRO A 174 6.23 -0.90 32.20
C PRO A 174 4.98 -1.02 31.32
N GLN A 175 4.27 -2.14 31.47
CA GLN A 175 2.92 -2.42 30.96
C GLN A 175 1.84 -1.76 31.86
N THR A 176 0.69 -1.36 31.29
CA THR A 176 -0.67 -1.83 31.70
C THR A 176 -1.82 -1.20 30.89
N ASP A 177 -2.78 -2.06 30.56
CA ASP A 177 -4.22 -1.95 30.23
C ASP A 177 -4.96 -0.63 29.92
N GLY A 178 -5.72 -0.64 28.80
CA GLY A 178 -7.17 -0.86 28.85
C GLY A 178 -8.17 0.28 29.15
N ARG A 179 -8.65 0.90 28.05
CA ARG A 179 -10.01 1.47 27.76
C ARG A 179 -10.40 2.92 28.11
N GLU A 180 -10.87 3.57 27.03
CA GLU A 180 -11.97 4.53 26.88
C GLU A 180 -11.94 5.87 27.64
N LEU A 181 -11.44 6.90 26.94
CA LEU A 181 -11.82 8.30 27.17
C LEU A 181 -12.16 9.00 25.82
N THR A 182 -13.47 9.02 25.55
CA THR A 182 -14.35 9.98 24.84
C THR A 182 -13.96 10.67 23.50
N ASN A 183 -14.96 10.79 22.61
CA ASN A 183 -14.90 11.46 21.31
C ASN A 183 -14.52 12.96 21.36
N ASP A 184 -14.57 13.61 22.51
CA ASP A 184 -14.26 15.04 22.64
C ASP A 184 -12.75 15.31 22.75
N ALA A 185 -11.94 14.40 23.31
CA ALA A 185 -10.48 14.52 23.32
C ALA A 185 -9.87 14.43 21.91
N LYS A 186 -10.42 13.55 21.06
CA LYS A 186 -10.06 13.46 19.63
C LYS A 186 -10.45 14.71 18.83
N LYS A 187 -11.54 15.39 19.22
CA LYS A 187 -12.04 16.62 18.58
C LYS A 187 -11.18 17.83 18.92
N GLU A 188 -10.70 17.92 20.16
CA GLU A 188 -9.74 18.91 20.65
C GLU A 188 -8.35 18.73 19.99
N GLU A 189 -7.89 17.49 19.89
CA GLU A 189 -6.60 17.13 19.27
C GLU A 189 -6.60 17.39 17.75
N LEU A 190 -7.75 17.17 17.08
CA LEU A 190 -7.98 17.53 15.67
C LEU A 190 -8.02 19.05 15.44
N LEU A 191 -8.64 19.82 16.34
CA LEU A 191 -8.66 21.29 16.27
C LEU A 191 -7.29 21.92 16.53
N LYS A 192 -6.45 21.26 17.34
CA LYS A 192 -5.04 21.61 17.55
C LYS A 192 -4.19 21.26 16.31
N SER A 193 -4.44 20.11 15.69
CA SER A 193 -3.88 19.70 14.39
C SER A 193 -4.23 20.67 13.25
N LEU A 194 -5.40 21.32 13.28
CA LEU A 194 -5.84 22.31 12.29
C LEU A 194 -5.16 23.68 12.43
N LYS A 195 -4.70 24.05 13.64
CA LYS A 195 -3.95 25.31 13.88
C LYS A 195 -2.44 25.20 13.62
N GLN A 196 -1.88 24.00 13.62
CA GLN A 196 -0.45 23.75 13.35
C GLN A 196 -0.11 23.54 11.87
N MET A 197 -1.10 23.43 10.98
CA MET A 197 -0.91 23.33 9.52
C MET A 197 -0.62 24.67 8.85
N ASN A 198 0.36 25.42 9.37
CA ASN A 198 0.92 26.59 8.67
C ASN A 198 1.99 26.11 7.67
N MET A 199 1.60 25.24 6.75
CA MET A 199 2.49 24.73 5.71
C MET A 199 2.46 25.62 4.49
N SER A 200 3.62 25.93 3.94
CA SER A 200 3.67 26.43 2.56
C SER A 200 3.32 25.30 1.59
N GLU A 201 2.67 25.64 0.49
CA GLU A 201 2.32 24.68 -0.56
C GLU A 201 3.56 23.94 -1.10
N ASP A 202 4.71 24.63 -1.13
CA ASP A 202 5.97 24.10 -1.62
C ASP A 202 6.54 23.00 -0.71
N GLN A 203 6.39 23.14 0.62
CA GLN A 203 6.80 22.09 1.55
C GLN A 203 5.98 20.82 1.37
N ALA A 204 4.66 20.95 1.18
CA ALA A 204 3.78 19.80 0.93
C ALA A 204 4.19 19.06 -0.35
N ARG A 205 4.49 19.81 -1.41
CA ARG A 205 4.93 19.29 -2.71
C ARG A 205 6.26 18.55 -2.61
N ALA A 206 7.28 19.17 -1.99
CA ALA A 206 8.60 18.55 -1.84
C ALA A 206 8.54 17.23 -1.05
N ILE A 207 7.71 17.18 0.00
CA ILE A 207 7.53 15.99 0.82
C ILE A 207 6.83 14.88 0.04
N LEU A 208 5.76 15.23 -0.67
CA LEU A 208 5.03 14.29 -1.49
C LEU A 208 5.91 13.71 -2.60
N ASP A 209 6.75 14.54 -3.23
CA ASP A 209 7.68 14.10 -4.27
C ASP A 209 8.72 13.12 -3.70
N ALA A 210 9.24 13.38 -2.50
CA ALA A 210 10.13 12.44 -1.81
C ALA A 210 9.44 11.10 -1.50
N MET A 211 8.19 11.14 -1.03
CA MET A 211 7.40 9.94 -0.74
C MET A 211 7.06 9.15 -2.01
N LYS A 212 6.65 9.82 -3.09
CA LYS A 212 6.35 9.21 -4.40
C LYS A 212 7.58 8.61 -5.06
N SER A 213 8.74 9.26 -4.93
CA SER A 213 10.01 8.72 -5.42
C SER A 213 10.31 7.38 -4.75
N ASN A 214 10.21 7.29 -3.43
CA ASN A 214 10.42 6.05 -2.68
C ASN A 214 9.39 4.97 -3.04
N GLU A 215 8.13 5.36 -3.23
CA GLU A 215 7.03 4.47 -3.65
C GLU A 215 7.32 3.79 -5.00
N SER A 216 7.76 4.57 -6.00
CA SER A 216 8.02 4.04 -7.34
C SER A 216 9.06 2.91 -7.34
N GLN A 217 10.12 3.05 -6.54
CA GLN A 217 11.17 2.04 -6.37
C GLN A 217 10.63 0.80 -5.66
N TYR A 218 9.80 0.99 -4.63
CA TYR A 218 9.21 -0.10 -3.87
C TYR A 218 8.22 -0.93 -4.70
N ILE A 219 7.32 -0.27 -5.44
CA ILE A 219 6.34 -0.95 -6.31
C ILE A 219 7.05 -1.83 -7.36
N TYR A 220 8.14 -1.34 -7.94
CA TYR A 220 8.95 -2.12 -8.88
C TYR A 220 9.52 -3.40 -8.24
N GLN A 221 10.03 -3.31 -7.00
CA GLN A 221 10.57 -4.47 -6.28
C GLN A 221 9.48 -5.48 -5.90
N LEU A 222 8.33 -5.01 -5.42
CA LEU A 222 7.19 -5.88 -5.07
C LEU A 222 6.71 -6.68 -6.28
N ARG A 223 6.51 -5.99 -7.42
CA ARG A 223 6.05 -6.64 -8.65
C ARG A 223 7.05 -7.69 -9.13
N ARG A 224 8.36 -7.41 -9.14
CA ARG A 224 9.37 -8.44 -9.48
C ARG A 224 9.32 -9.67 -8.57
N LYS A 225 9.10 -9.49 -7.26
CA LYS A 225 8.98 -10.61 -6.31
C LYS A 225 7.73 -11.46 -6.59
N GLN A 226 6.60 -10.84 -6.88
CA GLN A 226 5.36 -11.55 -7.25
C GLN A 226 5.54 -12.39 -8.51
N TYR A 227 6.27 -11.90 -9.52
CA TYR A 227 6.53 -12.67 -10.74
C TYR A 227 7.52 -13.82 -10.54
N ASN A 228 8.60 -13.59 -9.79
CA ASN A 228 9.56 -14.65 -9.52
C ASN A 228 8.93 -15.79 -8.69
N SER A 229 7.97 -15.50 -7.81
CA SER A 229 7.24 -16.54 -7.08
C SER A 229 6.22 -17.26 -7.96
N GLN A 230 5.53 -16.56 -8.87
CA GLN A 230 4.60 -17.21 -9.80
C GLN A 230 5.31 -18.06 -10.87
N ALA A 231 6.48 -17.63 -11.36
CA ALA A 231 7.30 -18.44 -12.27
C ALA A 231 7.73 -19.76 -11.61
N LYS A 232 8.22 -19.70 -10.36
CA LYS A 232 8.57 -20.91 -9.60
C LYS A 232 7.37 -21.82 -9.32
N LYS A 233 6.20 -21.25 -9.04
CA LYS A 233 4.98 -22.04 -8.77
C LYS A 233 4.46 -22.75 -10.03
N ASN A 234 4.67 -22.19 -11.21
CA ASN A 234 4.30 -22.85 -12.47
C ASN A 234 5.23 -24.02 -12.84
N ASP A 235 6.44 -24.07 -12.29
CA ASP A 235 7.39 -25.17 -12.51
C ASP A 235 7.12 -26.36 -11.55
N GLU A 236 6.47 -26.11 -10.40
CA GLU A 236 5.97 -27.13 -9.46
C GLU A 236 4.53 -27.53 -9.82
N ILE A 237 4.33 -28.16 -10.97
CA ILE A 237 3.10 -28.92 -11.21
C ILE A 237 3.27 -30.27 -10.52
N GLU A 238 2.76 -30.41 -9.29
CA GLU A 238 2.64 -31.70 -8.63
C GLU A 238 1.61 -32.57 -9.38
N TRP A 239 2.07 -33.73 -9.85
CA TRP A 239 1.30 -34.81 -10.45
C TRP A 239 0.59 -35.67 -9.41
#